data_AF-A0A133XZG4-F1
#
_entry.id   AF-A0A133XZG4-F1
#
_cell.length_a   1.000
_cell.length_b   1.000
_cell.length_c   1.000
_cell.angle_alpha   90.00
_cell.angle_beta   90.00
_cell.angle_gamma   90.00
#
_symmetry.space_group_name_H-M   'P 1'
#
loop_
_entity.id
_entity.type
_entity.pdbx_description
1 polymer ?
#
loop_
_entity_poly.entity_id
_entity_poly.type
_entity_poly.pdbx_seq_one_letter_code
_entity_poly.pdbx_strand_id
1 'polypeptide(L)' 'MPPTLALIQGQLATLASQEQEALERHILGAQWMKQLIEPEEIGRLAVFLASESAEKITGEAFGITGGE' A
#
# COMPACT_ATOMS: atom_id res chain seq x y z
N MET A 1 -23.93 -4.34 -29.17
CA MET A 1 -22.73 -5.01 -28.63
C MET A 1 -23.01 -6.50 -28.52
N PRO A 2 -22.03 -7.39 -28.77
CA PRO A 2 -22.24 -8.82 -28.57
C PRO A 2 -22.54 -9.12 -27.09
N PRO A 3 -23.50 -10.01 -26.79
CA PRO A 3 -23.96 -10.28 -25.43
C PRO A 3 -22.84 -10.73 -24.48
N THR A 4 -21.81 -11.41 -25.02
CA THR A 4 -20.62 -11.85 -24.28
C THR A 4 -19.78 -10.70 -23.74
N LEU A 5 -19.68 -9.58 -24.47
CA LEU A 5 -18.89 -8.43 -24.04
C LEU A 5 -19.53 -7.74 -22.83
N ALA A 6 -20.85 -7.62 -22.82
CA ALA A 6 -21.59 -7.04 -21.70
C ALA A 6 -21.47 -7.90 -20.43
N LEU A 7 -21.49 -9.23 -20.58
CA LEU A 7 -21.23 -10.18 -19.49
C LEU A 7 -19.82 -10.01 -18.91
N ILE A 8 -18.79 -9.97 -19.76
CA ILE A 8 -17.40 -9.80 -19.34
C ILE A 8 -17.22 -8.47 -18.60
N GLN A 9 -17.78 -7.38 -19.12
CA GLN A 9 -17.71 -6.06 -18.48
C GLN A 9 -18.39 -6.05 -17.10
N GLY A 10 -19.56 -6.68 -16.98
CA GLY A 10 -20.25 -6.82 -15.70
C GLY A 10 -19.46 -7.65 -14.67
N GLN A 11 -18.80 -8.71 -15.12
CA GLN A 11 -17.93 -9.53 -14.27
C GLN A 11 -16.68 -8.76 -13.82
N LEU A 12 -16.03 -8.02 -14.72
CA LEU A 12 -14.87 -7.18 -14.39
C LEU A 12 -15.22 -6.09 -13.38
N ALA A 13 -16.37 -5.43 -13.53
CA ALA A 13 -16.82 -4.42 -12.58
C ALA A 13 -17.10 -5.02 -11.19
N THR A 14 -17.66 -6.23 -11.14
CA THR A 14 -17.92 -6.94 -9.88
C THR A 14 -16.62 -7.31 -9.19
N LEU A 15 -15.65 -7.87 -9.93
CA LEU A 15 -14.33 -8.23 -9.41
C LEU A 15 -13.59 -7.00 -8.86
N ALA A 16 -13.56 -5.90 -9.61
CA ALA A 16 -12.92 -4.66 -9.17
C ALA A 16 -13.52 -4.14 -7.85
N SER A 17 -14.85 -4.24 -7.70
CA SER A 17 -15.52 -3.87 -6.44
C SER A 17 -15.13 -4.78 -5.27
N GLN A 18 -15.00 -6.07 -5.50
CA GLN A 18 -14.59 -7.03 -4.46
C GLN A 18 -13.14 -6.83 -4.04
N GLU A 19 -12.24 -6.54 -5.00
CA GLU A 19 -10.85 -6.22 -4.71
C GLU A 19 -10.72 -4.95 -3.88
N GLN A 20 -11.49 -3.91 -4.20
CA GLN A 20 -11.50 -2.67 -3.42
C GLN A 20 -11.99 -2.89 -1.99
N GLU A 21 -13.09 -3.63 -1.81
CA GLU A 21 -13.61 -3.94 -0.47
C GLU A 21 -12.61 -4.76 0.36
N ALA A 22 -11.91 -5.70 -0.26
CA ALA A 22 -10.87 -6.48 0.39
C ALA A 22 -9.67 -5.61 0.80
N LEU A 23 -9.20 -4.72 -0.08
CA LEU A 23 -8.14 -3.76 0.22
C LEU A 23 -8.51 -2.88 1.41
N GLU A 24 -9.71 -2.30 1.40
CA GLU A 24 -10.17 -1.39 2.45
C GLU A 24 -10.35 -2.08 3.80
N ARG A 25 -10.95 -3.28 3.83
CA ARG A 25 -11.26 -3.95 5.10
C ARG A 25 -10.11 -4.74 5.67
N HIS A 26 -9.37 -5.47 4.85
CA HIS A 26 -8.40 -6.44 5.34
C HIS A 26 -6.98 -5.91 5.37
N ILE A 27 -6.63 -5.01 4.46
CA ILE A 27 -5.26 -4.48 4.35
C ILE A 27 -5.20 -3.10 5.04
N LEU A 28 -6.05 -2.16 4.61
CA LEU A 28 -6.07 -0.81 5.16
C LEU A 28 -6.90 -0.68 6.45
N GLY A 29 -7.71 -1.69 6.78
CA GLY A 29 -8.61 -1.66 7.92
C GLY A 29 -7.88 -1.44 9.25
N ALA A 30 -6.73 -2.08 9.42
CA ALA A 30 -5.89 -1.96 10.62
C ALA A 30 -4.97 -0.72 10.60
N GLN A 31 -4.55 -0.26 9.41
CA GLN A 31 -3.61 0.86 9.28
C GLN A 31 -4.30 2.20 9.56
N TRP A 32 -3.62 3.13 10.23
CA TRP A 32 -4.18 4.46 10.50
C TRP A 32 -4.13 5.38 9.28
N MET A 33 -3.09 5.27 8.45
CA MET A 33 -2.93 6.13 7.28
C MET A 33 -3.85 5.77 6.10
N LYS A 34 -4.51 4.60 6.14
CA LYS A 34 -5.46 4.13 5.11
C LYS A 34 -4.89 4.18 3.69
N GLN A 35 -3.58 4.00 3.57
CA GLN A 35 -2.84 4.03 2.32
C GLN A 35 -1.77 2.94 2.36
N LEU A 36 -1.55 2.29 1.21
CA LEU A 36 -0.44 1.38 1.05
C LEU A 36 0.88 2.15 1.12
N ILE A 37 1.89 1.51 1.67
CA ILE A 37 3.25 2.05 1.65
C ILE A 37 3.84 1.79 0.27
N GLU A 38 4.41 2.82 -0.33
CA GLU A 38 5.11 2.74 -1.60
C GLU A 38 6.62 2.47 -1.39
N PRO A 39 7.30 1.77 -2.31
CA PRO A 39 8.73 1.49 -2.20
C PRO A 39 9.60 2.75 -2.01
N GLU A 40 9.19 3.87 -2.61
CA GLU A 40 9.88 5.14 -2.51
C GLU A 40 9.86 5.70 -1.08
N GLU A 41 8.84 5.37 -0.26
CA GLU A 41 8.78 5.76 1.15
C GLU A 41 9.85 5.06 1.97
N ILE A 42 10.07 3.77 1.70
CA ILE A 42 11.16 2.98 2.30
C ILE A 42 12.51 3.55 1.85
N GLY A 43 12.64 3.84 0.54
CA GLY A 43 13.84 4.44 -0.03
C GLY A 43 14.20 5.78 0.60
N ARG A 44 13.21 6.64 0.88
CA ARG A 44 13.44 7.93 1.54
C ARG A 44 14.02 7.78 2.94
N LEU A 45 13.54 6.82 3.74
CA LEU A 45 14.16 6.54 5.04
C LEU A 45 15.60 6.07 4.89
N ALA A 46 15.87 5.17 3.93
CA ALA A 46 17.22 4.70 3.67
C ALA A 46 18.17 5.85 3.29
N VAL A 47 17.73 6.79 2.44
CA VAL A 47 18.50 7.98 2.07
C VAL A 47 18.75 8.87 3.28
N PHE A 48 17.76 9.08 4.15
CA PHE A 48 17.94 9.83 5.39
C PHE A 48 18.97 9.16 6.31
N LEU A 49 18.87 7.84 6.53
CA LEU A 49 19.80 7.09 7.37
C LEU A 49 21.23 7.07 6.82
N ALA A 50 21.39 7.18 5.50
CA ALA A 50 22.70 7.29 4.86
C ALA A 50 23.30 8.71 4.90
N SER A 51 22.55 9.70 5.37
CA SER A 51 23.00 11.09 5.44
C SER A 51 23.78 11.41 6.73
N GLU A 52 24.53 12.51 6.73
CA GLU A 52 25.21 13.03 7.93
C GLU A 52 24.24 13.32 9.08
N SER A 53 22.96 13.59 8.78
CA SER A 53 21.95 13.86 9.81
C SER A 53 21.63 12.66 10.70
N ALA A 54 22.03 11.45 10.27
CA ALA A 54 21.81 10.21 11.00
C ALA A 54 23.12 9.66 11.63
N GLU A 55 24.20 10.45 11.73
CA GLU A 55 25.55 9.98 12.14
C GLU A 55 25.58 9.16 13.44
N LYS A 56 24.67 9.44 14.38
CA LYS A 56 24.61 8.76 15.69
C LYS A 56 23.51 7.71 15.80
N ILE A 57 22.82 7.39 14.71
CA ILE A 57 21.77 6.37 14.66
C ILE A 57 22.41 5.06 14.19
N THR A 58 22.45 4.06 15.06
CA THR A 58 23.03 2.74 14.76
C THR A 58 22.42 1.66 15.64
N GLY A 59 22.37 0.42 15.15
CA GLY A 59 21.82 -0.73 15.88
C GLY A 59 20.29 -0.77 16.01
N GLU A 60 19.59 0.20 15.41
CA GLU A 60 18.13 0.34 15.50
C GLU A 60 17.40 -0.36 14.35
N ALA A 61 16.17 -0.80 14.63
CA ALA A 61 15.22 -1.27 13.63
C ALA A 61 14.08 -0.26 13.49
N PHE A 62 13.87 0.27 12.29
CA PHE A 62 12.80 1.24 12.01
C PHE A 62 11.62 0.55 11.33
N GLY A 63 10.46 0.60 11.98
CA GLY A 63 9.20 0.16 11.39
C GLY A 63 8.62 1.24 10.46
N ILE A 64 8.27 0.84 9.24
CA ILE A 64 7.48 1.64 8.30
C ILE A 64 6.21 0.82 8.05
N THR A 65 5.12 1.11 8.78
CA THR A 65 3.95 0.21 8.85
C THR A 65 2.62 0.87 8.49
N GLY A 66 2.58 2.18 8.23
CA GLY A 66 1.29 2.84 7.99
C GLY A 66 0.51 3.19 9.27
N GLY A 67 1.14 3.00 10.44
CA GLY A 67 0.49 3.11 11.75
C GLY A 67 -0.29 1.86 12.16
N GLU A 68 0.22 0.68 11.80
CA GLU A 68 -0.19 -0.62 12.37
C GLU A 68 0.28 -0.77 13.83
#